data_AF-A0A0N1DFE0-F1
#
_entry.id   AF-A0A0N1DFE0-F1
#
_cell.length_a   1.000
_cell.length_b   1.000
_cell.length_c   1.000
_cell.angle_alpha   90.00
_cell.angle_beta   90.00
_cell.angle_gamma   90.00
#
_symmetry.space_group_name_H-M   'P 1'
#
loop_
_entity.id
_entity.type
_entity.pdbx_description
1 polymer ?
#
loop_
_entity_poly.entity_id
_entity_poly.type
_entity_poly.pdbx_seq_one_letter_code
_entity_poly.pdbx_strand_id
1 'polypeptide(L)'
;MNFTTMAADRVMQDLVDCLLAEHFFGTEPLNLTVPAAGQPFTGLNAEQRLWEWRNEPQGSIFVALRPGITQQWEKVPGTPVLGRQNEQLTELSPEAFMTQVLAGMTERYQDNEKGFALFLDVLRTSVRQTELSMAHKVDSERLLEKSNADFFLTMEQWASLRDRPYHPLAKAKQGLDDVEYQQYQAEFARPVALNWVAIDRTLLQCGDGVTDLAQHNPAEYVLPFALQTGLQHEMQQRGIADSHIALPVHPWQFEHVLDAQLSVAFAKGDCHRLDFTDGDFFATSSLRSMTPCFNSADYLKLPMAIYSLGASRYLPAVKMINGGLSEKLLRQGLDKDETLQEKLHLCDETKWWAFMPPDATLFDEAPRHLSAMVRGYPPALLEDPDTRLVPMAALGTPLPGSNQHFFDDWMAYRQLPANTASVMTLFRELCHSFFEINLRMFRIGMLGEIHGQNAVLVWKAGYAQGLLLRDHDSLRIFVPWLERNGLADPAYRLKKGHTNTLYHERPEDLLFWLQTLGIQVNFRAIIDTLAQVYALPATALWTAMGEVLNELIDTIDFDTEARAMIKNQLFEAPHWPQKLLLTPMIERAGGPGSMPFGKGQVVNPFHRLNNEA
;
A
#
# COMPACT_ATOMS: atom_id res chain seq x y z
N MET A 1 -4.11 -28.25 6.24
CA MET A 1 -4.98 -27.05 6.31
C MET A 1 -5.64 -26.88 4.95
N ASN A 2 -6.91 -26.49 4.89
CA ASN A 2 -7.61 -26.22 3.63
C ASN A 2 -7.37 -24.75 3.24
N PHE A 3 -6.38 -24.48 2.39
CA PHE A 3 -6.01 -23.12 1.99
C PHE A 3 -7.13 -22.40 1.24
N THR A 4 -7.96 -23.12 0.49
CA THR A 4 -9.10 -22.56 -0.24
C THR A 4 -10.09 -21.91 0.72
N THR A 5 -10.46 -22.61 1.80
CA THR A 5 -11.38 -22.08 2.82
C THR A 5 -10.78 -20.89 3.56
N MET A 6 -9.52 -20.97 4.00
CA MET A 6 -8.85 -19.87 4.70
C MET A 6 -8.77 -18.59 3.86
N ALA A 7 -8.48 -18.73 2.56
CA ALA A 7 -8.44 -17.60 1.65
C ALA A 7 -9.82 -16.98 1.43
N ALA A 8 -10.85 -17.81 1.22
CA ALA A 8 -12.22 -17.36 1.06
C ALA A 8 -12.73 -16.64 2.32
N ASP A 9 -12.44 -17.16 3.51
CA ASP A 9 -12.85 -16.56 4.79
C ASP A 9 -12.21 -15.19 5.01
N ARG A 10 -10.90 -15.06 4.71
CA ARG A 10 -10.17 -13.79 4.81
C ARG A 10 -10.75 -12.74 3.87
N VAL A 11 -10.99 -13.12 2.61
CA VAL A 11 -11.58 -12.21 1.62
C VAL A 11 -13.03 -11.85 2.01
N MET A 12 -13.81 -12.82 2.49
CA MET A 12 -15.19 -12.58 2.97
C MET A 12 -15.22 -11.60 4.14
N GLN A 13 -14.28 -11.71 5.09
CA GLN A 13 -14.17 -10.80 6.22
C GLN A 13 -13.97 -9.35 5.74
N ASP A 14 -12.95 -9.11 4.93
CA ASP A 14 -12.68 -7.78 4.37
C ASP A 14 -13.85 -7.26 3.52
N LEU A 15 -14.53 -8.16 2.81
CA LEU A 15 -15.62 -7.81 1.92
C LEU A 15 -16.84 -7.30 2.69
N VAL A 16 -17.30 -8.06 3.68
CA VAL A 16 -18.45 -7.65 4.49
C VAL A 16 -18.14 -6.39 5.29
N ASP A 17 -16.97 -6.33 5.93
CA ASP A 17 -16.57 -5.15 6.72
C ASP A 17 -16.49 -3.89 5.85
N CYS A 18 -15.92 -4.00 4.64
CA CYS A 18 -15.81 -2.85 3.74
C CYS A 18 -17.20 -2.41 3.24
N LEU A 19 -18.10 -3.33 2.90
CA LEU A 19 -19.46 -2.98 2.47
C LEU A 19 -20.27 -2.31 3.59
N LEU A 20 -20.11 -2.78 4.83
CA LEU A 20 -20.74 -2.16 6.01
C LEU A 20 -20.18 -0.75 6.26
N ALA A 21 -18.85 -0.58 6.20
CA ALA A 21 -18.18 0.71 6.36
C ALA A 21 -18.57 1.74 5.29
N GLU A 22 -18.89 1.29 4.08
CA GLU A 22 -19.29 2.16 2.97
C GLU A 22 -20.81 2.40 2.91
N HIS A 23 -21.59 1.93 3.90
CA HIS A 23 -23.06 2.00 3.89
C HIS A 23 -23.66 1.44 2.58
N PHE A 24 -23.05 0.37 2.05
CA PHE A 24 -23.45 -0.21 0.77
C PHE A 24 -24.90 -0.72 0.80
N PHE A 25 -25.36 -1.19 1.96
CA PHE A 25 -26.72 -1.68 2.18
C PHE A 25 -27.73 -0.59 2.58
N GLY A 26 -27.32 0.68 2.55
CA GLY A 26 -28.12 1.82 2.99
C GLY A 26 -27.63 2.42 4.30
N THR A 27 -28.19 3.59 4.64
CA THR A 27 -27.85 4.37 5.83
C THR A 27 -28.78 4.09 7.02
N GLU A 28 -29.86 3.35 6.79
CA GLU A 28 -30.80 2.96 7.84
C GLU A 28 -30.14 2.00 8.84
N PRO A 29 -30.52 2.05 10.13
CA PRO A 29 -30.02 1.11 11.12
C PRO A 29 -30.23 -0.35 10.68
N LEU A 30 -29.19 -1.17 10.82
CA LEU A 30 -29.28 -2.60 10.51
C LEU A 30 -30.32 -3.27 11.41
N ASN A 31 -31.14 -4.15 10.84
CA ASN A 31 -32.09 -4.97 11.59
C ASN A 31 -31.34 -6.11 12.30
N LEU A 32 -31.02 -5.92 13.57
CA LEU A 32 -30.18 -6.82 14.36
C LEU A 32 -31.00 -7.58 15.39
N THR A 33 -30.78 -8.90 15.45
CA THR A 33 -31.44 -9.79 16.42
C THR A 33 -30.42 -10.44 17.35
N VAL A 34 -30.88 -10.83 18.54
CA VAL A 34 -30.07 -11.59 19.49
C VAL A 34 -30.00 -13.05 19.04
N PRO A 35 -28.82 -13.71 19.10
CA PRO A 35 -28.70 -15.13 18.83
C PRO A 35 -29.65 -15.97 19.69
N ALA A 36 -30.46 -16.83 19.07
CA ALA A 36 -31.41 -17.71 19.77
C ALA A 36 -31.17 -19.20 19.43
N ALA A 37 -31.61 -20.10 20.30
CA ALA A 37 -31.53 -21.54 20.03
C ALA A 37 -32.29 -21.90 18.74
N GLY A 38 -31.64 -22.60 17.81
CA GLY A 38 -32.19 -22.94 16.49
C GLY A 38 -31.88 -21.92 15.38
N GLN A 39 -31.14 -20.85 15.66
CA GLN A 39 -30.57 -19.95 14.66
C GLN A 39 -29.31 -20.54 14.01
N PRO A 40 -28.89 -20.05 12.83
CA PRO A 40 -27.92 -20.76 12.01
C PRO A 40 -26.45 -20.55 12.44
N PHE A 41 -26.21 -19.75 13.48
CA PHE A 41 -24.89 -19.55 14.09
C PHE A 41 -24.87 -20.17 15.49
N THR A 42 -23.78 -20.87 15.81
CA THR A 42 -23.56 -21.46 17.14
C THR A 42 -22.40 -20.75 17.83
N GLY A 43 -22.43 -20.66 19.16
CA GLY A 43 -21.31 -20.15 19.96
C GLY A 43 -21.11 -18.62 19.94
N LEU A 44 -22.10 -17.85 19.49
CA LEU A 44 -22.04 -16.39 19.56
C LEU A 44 -22.15 -15.88 21.01
N ASN A 45 -21.42 -14.82 21.34
CA ASN A 45 -21.44 -14.19 22.66
C ASN A 45 -22.58 -13.16 22.79
N ALA A 46 -22.75 -12.58 23.99
CA ALA A 46 -23.84 -11.66 24.31
C ALA A 46 -23.78 -10.29 23.59
N GLU A 47 -22.63 -9.88 23.08
CA GLU A 47 -22.44 -8.62 22.34
C GLU A 47 -22.64 -8.79 20.83
N GLN A 48 -22.53 -10.03 20.35
CA GLN A 48 -22.73 -10.38 18.96
C GLN A 48 -24.21 -10.38 18.59
N ARG A 49 -24.49 -9.99 17.34
CA ARG A 49 -25.84 -9.86 16.80
C ARG A 49 -25.93 -10.61 15.48
N LEU A 50 -27.12 -11.07 15.16
CA LEU A 50 -27.43 -11.63 13.84
C LEU A 50 -28.08 -10.53 12.98
N TRP A 51 -27.46 -10.23 11.86
CA TRP A 51 -28.03 -9.38 10.82
C TRP A 51 -28.64 -10.23 9.73
N GLU A 52 -29.90 -9.95 9.38
CA GLU A 52 -30.59 -10.52 8.23
C GLU A 52 -30.79 -9.41 7.18
N TRP A 53 -30.11 -9.52 6.05
CA TRP A 53 -30.39 -8.70 4.88
C TRP A 53 -31.39 -9.41 3.98
N ARG A 54 -32.59 -8.86 3.84
CA ARG A 54 -33.66 -9.42 3.01
C ARG A 54 -33.67 -8.73 1.65
N ASN A 55 -33.66 -9.54 0.61
CA ASN A 55 -33.68 -9.08 -0.77
C ASN A 55 -34.62 -10.00 -1.56
N GLU A 56 -35.91 -9.71 -1.53
CA GLU A 56 -36.92 -10.50 -2.24
C GLU A 56 -36.93 -10.12 -3.74
N PRO A 57 -36.97 -11.09 -4.67
CA PRO A 57 -37.14 -12.54 -4.50
C PRO A 57 -35.83 -13.36 -4.37
N GLN A 58 -34.66 -12.71 -4.25
CA GLN A 58 -33.34 -13.37 -4.22
C GLN A 58 -33.02 -14.10 -2.89
N GLY A 59 -33.89 -13.97 -1.88
CA GLY A 59 -33.78 -14.63 -0.58
C GLY A 59 -33.22 -13.73 0.52
N SER A 60 -32.61 -14.32 1.54
CA SER A 60 -32.01 -13.58 2.66
C SER A 60 -30.54 -13.95 2.86
N ILE A 61 -29.74 -13.00 3.36
CA ILE A 61 -28.37 -13.23 3.78
C ILE A 61 -28.26 -13.01 5.28
N PHE A 62 -27.57 -13.92 5.97
CA PHE A 62 -27.34 -13.87 7.40
C PHE A 62 -25.86 -13.70 7.71
N VAL A 63 -25.55 -12.72 8.56
CA VAL A 63 -24.18 -12.43 8.99
C VAL A 63 -24.17 -12.25 10.51
N ALA A 64 -23.25 -12.90 11.20
CA ALA A 64 -22.93 -12.59 12.59
C ALA A 64 -22.08 -11.32 12.64
N LEU A 65 -22.55 -10.30 13.35
CA LEU A 65 -21.88 -9.02 13.52
C LEU A 65 -21.50 -8.78 14.98
N ARG A 66 -20.43 -8.02 15.19
CA ARG A 66 -20.02 -7.45 16.49
C ARG A 66 -19.82 -5.94 16.35
N PRO A 67 -19.90 -5.17 17.44
CA PRO A 67 -19.45 -3.78 17.44
C PRO A 67 -17.97 -3.69 17.02
N GLY A 68 -17.64 -2.74 16.16
CA GLY A 68 -16.25 -2.46 15.75
C GLY A 68 -15.66 -1.27 16.52
N ILE A 69 -14.34 -1.10 16.47
CA ILE A 69 -13.69 0.09 17.05
C ILE A 69 -13.80 1.28 16.08
N THR A 70 -13.41 1.07 14.82
CA THR A 70 -13.45 2.11 13.77
C THR A 70 -14.74 2.08 12.94
N GLN A 71 -15.64 1.13 13.20
CA GLN A 71 -16.87 0.93 12.42
C GLN A 71 -18.04 0.64 13.36
N GLN A 72 -19.27 0.92 12.93
CA GLN A 72 -20.44 0.62 13.75
C GLN A 72 -20.59 -0.90 13.98
N TRP A 73 -20.43 -1.69 12.92
CA TRP A 73 -20.52 -3.14 12.95
C TRP A 73 -19.44 -3.75 12.06
N GLU A 74 -18.84 -4.83 12.51
CA GLU A 74 -17.92 -5.67 11.76
C GLU A 74 -18.45 -7.11 11.79
N LYS A 75 -18.16 -7.89 10.75
CA LYS A 75 -18.40 -9.32 10.75
C LYS A 75 -17.60 -9.98 11.86
N VAL A 76 -18.20 -10.94 12.56
CA VAL A 76 -17.48 -11.74 13.56
C VAL A 76 -16.40 -12.58 12.84
N PRO A 77 -15.12 -12.47 13.23
CA PRO A 77 -14.06 -13.27 12.63
C PRO A 77 -14.34 -14.78 12.74
N GLY A 78 -14.10 -15.52 11.66
CA GLY A 78 -14.26 -16.98 11.63
C GLY A 78 -15.69 -17.51 11.53
N THR A 79 -16.73 -16.66 11.58
CA THR A 79 -18.11 -17.12 11.32
C THR A 79 -18.41 -17.16 9.81
N PRO A 80 -19.25 -18.09 9.33
CA PRO A 80 -19.64 -18.13 7.92
C PRO A 80 -20.55 -16.95 7.54
N VAL A 81 -20.81 -16.79 6.24
CA VAL A 81 -21.92 -15.97 5.72
C VAL A 81 -22.91 -16.92 5.08
N LEU A 82 -24.19 -16.83 5.46
CA LEU A 82 -25.19 -17.82 5.09
C LEU A 82 -26.27 -17.21 4.20
N GLY A 83 -26.61 -17.86 3.10
CA GLY A 83 -27.76 -17.53 2.25
C GLY A 83 -28.95 -18.42 2.60
N ARG A 84 -30.16 -17.86 2.53
CA ARG A 84 -31.41 -18.62 2.62
C ARG A 84 -32.22 -18.47 1.34
N GLN A 85 -32.52 -19.60 0.70
CA GLN A 85 -33.45 -19.71 -0.43
C GLN A 85 -34.37 -20.92 -0.21
N ASN A 86 -35.69 -20.76 -0.40
CA ASN A 86 -36.68 -21.84 -0.23
C ASN A 86 -36.54 -22.62 1.09
N GLU A 87 -36.39 -21.93 2.22
CA GLU A 87 -36.14 -22.50 3.57
C GLU A 87 -34.83 -23.27 3.77
N GLN A 88 -33.96 -23.39 2.75
CA GLN A 88 -32.64 -24.00 2.87
C GLN A 88 -31.57 -22.95 3.16
N LEU A 89 -30.73 -23.22 4.15
CA LEU A 89 -29.55 -22.43 4.48
C LEU A 89 -28.28 -23.04 3.87
N THR A 90 -27.48 -22.21 3.22
CA THR A 90 -26.19 -22.60 2.64
C THR A 90 -25.10 -21.58 2.97
N GLU A 91 -23.88 -22.06 3.16
CA GLU A 91 -22.72 -21.19 3.30
C GLU A 91 -22.34 -20.61 1.94
N LEU A 92 -22.13 -19.29 1.89
CA LEU A 92 -21.83 -18.55 0.67
C LEU A 92 -20.32 -18.33 0.55
N SER A 93 -19.77 -18.63 -0.63
CA SER A 93 -18.46 -18.11 -1.03
C SER A 93 -18.52 -16.58 -1.23
N PRO A 94 -17.37 -15.88 -1.23
CA PRO A 94 -17.35 -14.43 -1.52
C PRO A 94 -18.06 -14.05 -2.82
N GLU A 95 -17.90 -14.86 -3.86
CA GLU A 95 -18.56 -14.66 -5.15
C GLU A 95 -20.08 -14.89 -5.07
N ALA A 96 -20.53 -15.97 -4.43
CA ALA A 96 -21.95 -16.26 -4.28
C ALA A 96 -22.67 -15.18 -3.45
N PHE A 97 -22.03 -14.73 -2.36
CA PHE A 97 -22.48 -13.61 -1.55
C PHE A 97 -22.66 -12.35 -2.38
N MET A 98 -21.63 -11.92 -3.12
CA MET A 98 -21.72 -10.70 -3.92
C MET A 98 -22.68 -10.82 -5.10
N THR A 99 -22.81 -11.99 -5.71
CA THR A 99 -23.80 -12.22 -6.76
C THR A 99 -25.21 -11.96 -6.22
N GLN A 100 -25.54 -12.49 -5.03
CA GLN A 100 -26.84 -12.26 -4.39
C GLN A 100 -27.04 -10.80 -3.97
N VAL A 101 -25.98 -10.15 -3.47
CA VAL A 101 -26.01 -8.72 -3.10
C VAL A 101 -26.26 -7.83 -4.31
N LEU A 102 -25.48 -7.98 -5.39
CA LEU A 102 -25.58 -7.14 -6.59
C LEU A 102 -26.93 -7.33 -7.30
N ALA A 103 -27.49 -8.54 -7.28
CA ALA A 103 -28.83 -8.81 -7.81
C ALA A 103 -29.94 -8.02 -7.08
N GLY A 104 -29.72 -7.62 -5.83
CA GLY A 104 -30.63 -6.73 -5.06
C GLY A 104 -30.38 -5.25 -5.23
N MET A 105 -29.32 -4.86 -5.93
CA MET A 105 -28.87 -3.47 -6.05
C MET A 105 -29.10 -2.92 -7.46
N THR A 106 -29.81 -3.64 -8.32
CA THR A 106 -30.06 -3.26 -9.73
C THR A 106 -30.83 -1.94 -9.85
N GLU A 107 -31.75 -1.64 -8.92
CA GLU A 107 -32.42 -0.34 -8.88
C GLU A 107 -31.47 0.82 -8.52
N ARG A 108 -30.50 0.56 -7.63
CA ARG A 108 -29.50 1.55 -7.19
C ARG A 108 -28.41 1.79 -8.26
N TYR A 109 -28.04 0.76 -9.02
CA TYR A 109 -27.02 0.82 -10.07
C TYR A 109 -27.60 0.40 -11.42
N GLN A 110 -28.53 1.20 -11.95
CA GLN A 110 -29.15 0.96 -13.25
C GLN A 110 -28.10 0.88 -14.36
N ASP A 111 -28.25 -0.07 -15.28
CA ASP A 111 -27.39 -0.28 -16.46
C ASP A 111 -25.88 -0.49 -16.14
N ASN A 112 -25.54 -0.99 -14.95
CA ASN A 112 -24.15 -1.22 -14.52
C ASN A 112 -23.70 -2.69 -14.57
N GLU A 113 -24.22 -3.50 -15.50
CA GLU A 113 -23.88 -4.94 -15.55
C GLU A 113 -22.38 -5.18 -15.78
N LYS A 114 -21.72 -4.27 -16.51
CA LYS A 114 -20.26 -4.33 -16.73
C LYS A 114 -19.46 -4.12 -15.44
N GLY A 115 -19.88 -3.18 -14.59
CA GLY A 115 -19.24 -2.94 -13.29
C GLY A 115 -19.39 -4.13 -12.36
N PHE A 116 -20.57 -4.74 -12.34
CA PHE A 116 -20.83 -5.95 -11.56
C PHE A 116 -19.98 -7.13 -12.02
N ALA A 117 -19.94 -7.40 -13.33
CA ALA A 117 -19.14 -8.47 -13.90
C ALA A 117 -17.64 -8.28 -13.63
N LEU A 118 -17.12 -7.06 -13.80
CA LEU A 118 -15.73 -6.74 -13.51
C LEU A 118 -15.41 -6.94 -12.02
N PHE A 119 -16.27 -6.47 -11.11
CA PHE A 119 -16.06 -6.63 -9.68
C PHE A 119 -16.00 -8.11 -9.27
N LEU A 120 -16.95 -8.92 -9.75
CA LEU A 120 -16.98 -10.36 -9.46
C LEU A 120 -15.76 -11.09 -10.02
N ASP A 121 -15.27 -10.68 -11.20
CA ASP A 121 -14.02 -11.20 -11.77
C ASP A 121 -12.81 -10.88 -10.89
N VAL A 122 -12.65 -9.62 -10.48
CA VAL A 122 -11.55 -9.22 -9.58
C VAL A 122 -11.64 -9.96 -8.25
N LEU A 123 -12.86 -10.16 -7.73
CA LEU A 123 -13.09 -10.87 -6.48
C LEU A 123 -12.65 -12.33 -6.57
N ARG A 124 -13.02 -13.03 -7.66
CA ARG A 124 -12.54 -14.40 -7.93
C ARG A 124 -11.02 -14.46 -7.99
N THR A 125 -10.39 -13.54 -8.73
CA THR A 125 -8.92 -13.44 -8.79
C THR A 125 -8.33 -13.21 -7.40
N SER A 126 -8.92 -12.33 -6.58
CA SER A 126 -8.44 -12.05 -5.23
C SER A 126 -8.47 -13.29 -4.32
N VAL A 127 -9.57 -14.07 -4.36
CA VAL A 127 -9.68 -15.32 -3.60
C VAL A 127 -8.62 -16.32 -4.06
N ARG A 128 -8.50 -16.54 -5.37
CA ARG A 128 -7.52 -17.48 -5.93
C ARG A 128 -6.08 -17.10 -5.59
N GLN A 129 -5.73 -15.83 -5.75
CA GLN A 129 -4.38 -15.35 -5.48
C GLN A 129 -4.07 -15.30 -3.98
N THR A 130 -5.06 -15.04 -3.12
CA THR A 130 -4.93 -15.20 -1.66
C THR A 130 -4.66 -16.66 -1.29
N GLU A 131 -5.34 -17.61 -1.93
CA GLU A 131 -5.09 -19.05 -1.74
C GLU A 131 -3.65 -19.43 -2.15
N LEU A 132 -3.18 -18.97 -3.31
CA LEU A 132 -1.80 -19.19 -3.76
C LEU A 132 -0.78 -18.67 -2.74
N SER A 133 -1.00 -17.46 -2.20
CA SER A 133 -0.13 -16.84 -1.19
C SER A 133 -0.07 -17.60 0.13
N MET A 134 -0.98 -18.55 0.40
CA MET A 134 -0.86 -19.44 1.58
C MET A 134 0.36 -20.37 1.48
N ALA A 135 0.88 -20.60 0.27
CA ALA A 135 2.08 -21.42 0.02
C ALA A 135 3.38 -20.60 -0.04
N HIS A 136 3.42 -19.44 0.63
CA HIS A 136 4.56 -18.52 0.65
C HIS A 136 5.88 -19.16 1.09
N LYS A 137 6.97 -18.41 0.86
CA LYS A 137 8.37 -18.78 1.17
C LYS A 137 9.07 -17.77 2.09
N VAL A 138 8.31 -16.84 2.70
CA VAL A 138 8.83 -15.91 3.71
C VAL A 138 9.57 -16.66 4.82
N ASP A 139 10.87 -16.43 4.93
CA ASP A 139 11.74 -17.01 5.95
C ASP A 139 11.89 -16.05 7.13
N SER A 140 10.97 -16.20 8.10
CA SER A 140 10.92 -15.38 9.32
C SER A 140 11.85 -15.88 10.43
N GLU A 141 12.64 -16.93 10.21
CA GLU A 141 13.53 -17.44 11.26
C GLU A 141 14.77 -16.56 11.42
N ARG A 142 15.17 -16.31 12.68
CA ARG A 142 16.44 -15.67 13.06
C ARG A 142 16.67 -14.35 12.31
N LEU A 143 15.63 -13.51 12.23
CA LEU A 143 15.63 -12.28 11.43
C LEU A 143 16.83 -11.38 11.74
N LEU A 144 17.15 -11.18 13.02
CA LEU A 144 18.24 -10.29 13.41
C LEU A 144 19.65 -10.85 13.08
N GLU A 145 19.78 -12.16 12.81
CA GLU A 145 21.03 -12.79 12.34
C GLU A 145 21.26 -12.59 10.83
N LYS A 146 20.21 -12.23 10.07
CA LYS A 146 20.32 -11.96 8.63
C LYS A 146 21.12 -10.68 8.38
N SER A 147 21.71 -10.57 7.18
CA SER A 147 22.25 -9.29 6.71
C SER A 147 21.13 -8.24 6.64
N ASN A 148 21.46 -6.95 6.67
CA ASN A 148 20.45 -5.89 6.58
C ASN A 148 19.63 -5.96 5.29
N ALA A 149 20.27 -6.32 4.17
CA ALA A 149 19.61 -6.50 2.89
C ALA A 149 18.62 -7.69 2.92
N ASP A 150 19.06 -8.85 3.44
CA ASP A 150 18.23 -10.05 3.53
C ASP A 150 17.08 -9.87 4.54
N PHE A 151 17.33 -9.17 5.65
CA PHE A 151 16.29 -8.78 6.60
C PHE A 151 15.25 -7.91 5.91
N PHE A 152 15.69 -6.85 5.23
CA PHE A 152 14.77 -5.91 4.59
C PHE A 152 13.95 -6.58 3.48
N LEU A 153 14.60 -7.41 2.65
CA LEU A 153 13.92 -8.25 1.66
C LEU A 153 12.88 -9.16 2.32
N THR A 154 13.24 -9.87 3.39
CA THR A 154 12.31 -10.74 4.14
C THR A 154 11.08 -9.96 4.61
N MET A 155 11.28 -8.75 5.15
CA MET A 155 10.17 -7.91 5.60
C MET A 155 9.30 -7.38 4.45
N GLU A 156 9.88 -7.09 3.28
CA GLU A 156 9.11 -6.78 2.06
C GLU A 156 8.25 -7.96 1.59
N GLN A 157 8.81 -9.16 1.62
CA GLN A 157 8.08 -10.39 1.27
C GLN A 157 6.95 -10.67 2.27
N TRP A 158 7.19 -10.44 3.56
CA TRP A 158 6.17 -10.55 4.60
C TRP A 158 5.05 -9.54 4.37
N ALA A 159 5.37 -8.26 4.13
CA ALA A 159 4.37 -7.23 3.83
C ALA A 159 3.47 -7.58 2.62
N SER A 160 4.02 -8.27 1.61
CA SER A 160 3.28 -8.70 0.41
C SER A 160 2.14 -9.70 0.70
N LEU A 161 2.18 -10.43 1.82
CA LEU A 161 1.17 -11.44 2.18
C LEU A 161 -0.21 -10.86 2.49
N ARG A 162 -0.26 -9.64 3.06
CA ARG A 162 -1.53 -8.91 3.29
C ARG A 162 -1.89 -8.03 2.12
N ASP A 163 -0.88 -7.44 1.46
CA ASP A 163 -1.06 -6.29 0.58
C ASP A 163 -1.83 -5.19 1.33
N ARG A 164 -2.75 -4.47 0.70
CA ARG A 164 -3.56 -3.45 1.36
C ARG A 164 -4.57 -4.05 2.36
N PRO A 165 -4.47 -3.75 3.67
CA PRO A 165 -5.45 -4.20 4.67
C PRO A 165 -6.85 -3.63 4.43
N TYR A 166 -7.87 -4.38 4.85
CA TYR A 166 -9.30 -4.00 4.77
C TYR A 166 -9.79 -3.72 3.35
N HIS A 167 -9.18 -4.36 2.36
CA HIS A 167 -9.62 -4.30 0.97
C HIS A 167 -9.76 -5.73 0.41
N PRO A 168 -10.97 -6.23 0.14
CA PRO A 168 -11.17 -7.63 -0.26
C PRO A 168 -10.50 -7.99 -1.59
N LEU A 169 -10.24 -7.00 -2.43
CA LEU A 169 -9.59 -7.17 -3.74
C LEU A 169 -8.08 -6.86 -3.73
N ALA A 170 -7.45 -6.72 -2.56
CA ALA A 170 -6.06 -6.30 -2.48
C ALA A 170 -5.09 -7.25 -3.19
N LYS A 171 -5.28 -8.57 -2.99
CA LYS A 171 -4.39 -9.57 -3.58
C LYS A 171 -4.55 -9.70 -5.08
N ALA A 172 -5.70 -9.31 -5.66
CA ALA A 172 -5.95 -9.36 -7.09
C ALA A 172 -4.93 -8.52 -7.90
N LYS A 173 -4.19 -9.22 -8.76
CA LYS A 173 -3.27 -8.73 -9.78
C LYS A 173 -3.78 -9.20 -11.13
N GLN A 174 -4.82 -8.55 -11.64
CA GLN A 174 -5.44 -8.93 -12.90
C GLN A 174 -4.46 -8.69 -14.06
N GLY A 175 -4.34 -9.68 -14.93
CA GLY A 175 -3.32 -9.74 -15.98
C GLY A 175 -2.24 -10.79 -15.72
N LEU A 176 -2.11 -11.25 -14.47
CA LEU A 176 -1.25 -12.39 -14.12
C LEU A 176 -2.07 -13.68 -14.09
N ASP A 177 -1.56 -14.72 -14.74
CA ASP A 177 -2.00 -16.08 -14.45
C ASP A 177 -1.39 -16.63 -13.13
N ASP A 178 -1.75 -17.86 -12.74
CA ASP A 178 -1.27 -18.47 -11.50
C ASP A 178 0.26 -18.67 -11.48
N VAL A 179 0.88 -18.99 -12.63
CA VAL A 179 2.32 -19.24 -12.74
C VAL A 179 3.09 -17.93 -12.63
N GLU A 180 2.66 -16.92 -13.38
CA GLU A 180 3.21 -15.57 -13.33
C GLU A 180 3.02 -14.94 -11.94
N TYR A 181 1.86 -15.15 -11.30
CA TYR A 181 1.63 -14.70 -9.93
C TYR A 181 2.67 -15.27 -8.96
N GLN A 182 2.89 -16.59 -9.01
CA GLN A 182 3.90 -17.25 -8.18
C GLN A 182 5.34 -16.85 -8.54
N GLN A 183 5.59 -16.48 -9.79
CA GLN A 183 6.90 -16.03 -10.26
C GLN A 183 7.24 -14.62 -9.78
N TYR A 184 6.27 -13.70 -9.80
CA TYR A 184 6.53 -12.28 -9.60
C TYR A 184 6.15 -11.76 -8.20
N GLN A 185 5.23 -12.40 -7.47
CA GLN A 185 4.88 -11.93 -6.13
C GLN A 185 6.01 -12.17 -5.12
N ALA A 186 6.30 -11.14 -4.31
CA ALA A 186 7.45 -11.14 -3.41
C ALA A 186 7.43 -12.29 -2.40
N GLU A 187 6.26 -12.67 -1.88
CA GLU A 187 6.16 -13.71 -0.86
C GLU A 187 6.62 -15.10 -1.31
N PHE A 188 6.83 -15.34 -2.60
CA PHE A 188 7.38 -16.61 -3.11
C PHE A 188 8.90 -16.62 -3.22
N ALA A 189 9.57 -15.49 -2.96
CA ALA A 189 11.03 -15.38 -2.94
C ALA A 189 11.71 -15.95 -4.19
N ARG A 190 11.12 -15.71 -5.38
CA ARG A 190 11.68 -16.16 -6.65
C ARG A 190 12.47 -15.03 -7.32
N PRO A 191 13.70 -15.30 -7.79
CA PRO A 191 14.44 -14.33 -8.58
C PRO A 191 13.79 -14.16 -9.95
N VAL A 192 13.89 -12.95 -10.48
CA VAL A 192 13.36 -12.52 -11.77
C VAL A 192 14.52 -11.92 -12.56
N ALA A 193 14.84 -12.55 -13.70
CA ALA A 193 15.74 -12.00 -14.69
C ALA A 193 15.02 -10.89 -15.46
N LEU A 194 15.64 -9.72 -15.63
CA LEU A 194 15.03 -8.60 -16.35
C LEU A 194 15.35 -8.65 -17.85
N ASN A 195 14.42 -8.13 -18.66
CA ASN A 195 14.68 -7.83 -20.06
C ASN A 195 15.23 -6.42 -20.21
N TRP A 196 15.82 -6.12 -21.37
CA TRP A 196 16.38 -4.81 -21.65
C TRP A 196 15.93 -4.28 -23.01
N VAL A 197 15.65 -2.99 -23.06
CA VAL A 197 15.33 -2.27 -24.29
C VAL A 197 16.30 -1.09 -24.43
N ALA A 198 17.08 -1.07 -25.51
CA ALA A 198 17.89 0.07 -25.87
C ALA A 198 17.00 1.14 -26.53
N ILE A 199 17.11 2.39 -26.08
CA ILE A 199 16.27 3.51 -26.54
C ILE A 199 17.17 4.63 -27.04
N ASP A 200 16.85 5.24 -28.18
CA ASP A 200 17.57 6.42 -28.67
C ASP A 200 17.60 7.48 -27.58
N ARG A 201 18.81 7.93 -27.22
CA ARG A 201 19.02 8.86 -26.10
C ARG A 201 18.31 10.19 -26.29
N THR A 202 18.01 10.59 -27.53
CA THR A 202 17.28 11.83 -27.85
C THR A 202 15.79 11.75 -27.54
N LEU A 203 15.26 10.54 -27.31
CA LEU A 203 13.86 10.27 -26.97
C LEU A 203 13.67 10.00 -25.47
N LEU A 204 14.71 10.19 -24.65
CA LEU A 204 14.64 10.01 -23.21
C LEU A 204 14.43 11.35 -22.50
N GLN A 205 13.44 11.37 -21.61
CA GLN A 205 13.37 12.36 -20.54
C GLN A 205 13.95 11.74 -19.26
N CYS A 206 14.74 12.51 -18.52
CA CYS A 206 15.41 12.03 -17.32
C CYS A 206 15.14 12.93 -16.11
N GLY A 207 15.35 12.38 -14.91
CA GLY A 207 15.29 13.11 -13.66
C GLY A 207 16.56 13.92 -13.37
N ASP A 208 16.45 14.85 -12.42
CA ASP A 208 17.54 15.77 -12.05
C ASP A 208 18.80 15.05 -11.52
N GLY A 209 18.67 13.80 -11.06
CA GLY A 209 19.79 12.96 -10.62
C GLY A 209 20.60 12.35 -11.77
N VAL A 210 20.16 12.50 -13.02
CA VAL A 210 20.84 12.00 -14.22
C VAL A 210 21.48 13.17 -14.96
N THR A 211 22.70 13.53 -14.58
CA THR A 211 23.39 14.72 -15.15
C THR A 211 24.14 14.44 -16.45
N ASP A 212 24.45 13.17 -16.72
CA ASP A 212 25.14 12.70 -17.93
C ASP A 212 24.64 11.29 -18.26
N LEU A 213 23.95 11.12 -19.38
CA LEU A 213 23.40 9.82 -19.80
C LEU A 213 24.47 8.77 -20.12
N ALA A 214 25.69 9.19 -20.46
CA ALA A 214 26.78 8.26 -20.73
C ALA A 214 27.42 7.71 -19.44
N GLN A 215 27.30 8.43 -18.32
CA GLN A 215 27.90 8.08 -17.02
C GLN A 215 26.88 7.74 -15.93
N HIS A 216 25.59 7.94 -16.23
CA HIS A 216 24.47 7.64 -15.36
C HIS A 216 23.41 6.93 -16.18
N ASN A 217 23.67 5.67 -16.50
CA ASN A 217 22.68 4.79 -17.11
C ASN A 217 22.16 3.77 -16.08
N PRO A 218 20.97 3.18 -16.28
CA PRO A 218 20.39 2.25 -15.30
C PRO A 218 21.33 1.09 -14.92
N ALA A 219 22.02 0.50 -15.90
CA ALA A 219 22.85 -0.69 -15.70
C ALA A 219 24.00 -0.46 -14.72
N GLU A 220 24.54 0.76 -14.65
CA GLU A 220 25.61 1.12 -13.69
C GLU A 220 25.16 1.01 -12.23
N TYR A 221 23.87 1.25 -11.96
CA TYR A 221 23.31 1.18 -10.61
C TYR A 221 22.82 -0.21 -10.24
N VAL A 222 22.26 -0.95 -11.20
CA VAL A 222 21.51 -2.18 -10.90
C VAL A 222 22.18 -3.47 -11.34
N LEU A 223 23.29 -3.41 -12.09
CA LEU A 223 24.07 -4.59 -12.45
C LEU A 223 25.48 -4.54 -11.83
N PRO A 224 26.05 -5.69 -11.42
CA PRO A 224 27.47 -5.79 -11.11
C PRO A 224 28.32 -5.46 -12.35
N PHE A 225 29.51 -4.88 -12.14
CA PHE A 225 30.42 -4.46 -13.22
C PHE A 225 30.70 -5.56 -14.27
N ALA A 226 30.83 -6.81 -13.84
CA ALA A 226 31.02 -7.94 -14.75
C ALA A 226 29.87 -8.14 -15.75
N LEU A 227 28.63 -7.92 -15.32
CA LEU A 227 27.44 -8.07 -16.16
C LEU A 227 27.22 -6.85 -17.07
N GLN A 228 27.60 -5.66 -16.62
CA GLN A 228 27.54 -4.43 -17.43
C GLN A 228 28.34 -4.58 -18.74
N THR A 229 29.47 -5.29 -18.71
CA THR A 229 30.31 -5.51 -19.89
C THR A 229 29.60 -6.35 -20.96
N GLY A 230 28.79 -7.33 -20.55
CA GLY A 230 28.02 -8.17 -21.48
C GLY A 230 26.95 -7.36 -22.22
N LEU A 231 26.18 -6.57 -21.48
CA LEU A 231 25.17 -5.65 -22.03
C LEU A 231 25.81 -4.63 -22.99
N GLN A 232 26.92 -4.01 -22.57
CA GLN A 232 27.64 -3.05 -23.41
C GLN A 232 28.19 -3.69 -24.69
N HIS A 233 28.70 -4.92 -24.60
CA HIS A 233 29.20 -5.66 -25.76
C HIS A 233 28.09 -5.92 -26.78
N GLU A 234 26.91 -6.31 -26.33
CA GLU A 234 25.75 -6.47 -27.22
C GLU A 234 25.38 -5.15 -27.91
N MET A 235 25.31 -4.05 -27.17
CA MET A 235 25.03 -2.72 -27.74
C MET A 235 26.08 -2.29 -28.78
N GLN A 236 27.35 -2.64 -28.57
CA GLN A 236 28.44 -2.39 -29.53
C GLN A 236 28.29 -3.25 -30.79
N GLN A 237 28.01 -4.55 -30.65
CA GLN A 237 27.80 -5.46 -31.78
C GLN A 237 26.64 -5.01 -32.67
N ARG A 238 25.58 -4.45 -32.06
CA ARG A 238 24.42 -3.89 -32.76
C ARG A 238 24.66 -2.49 -33.32
N GLY A 239 25.80 -1.87 -33.04
CA GLY A 239 26.16 -0.52 -33.53
C GLY A 239 25.35 0.62 -32.90
N ILE A 240 24.79 0.39 -31.70
CA ILE A 240 23.87 1.33 -31.02
C ILE A 240 24.41 1.87 -29.69
N ALA A 241 25.58 1.41 -29.23
CA ALA A 241 26.20 1.84 -27.97
C ALA A 241 26.36 3.37 -27.84
N ASP A 242 26.68 4.07 -28.93
CA ASP A 242 26.91 5.53 -28.92
C ASP A 242 25.64 6.37 -29.15
N SER A 243 24.51 5.76 -29.50
CA SER A 243 23.25 6.45 -29.78
C SER A 243 22.13 6.09 -28.80
N HIS A 244 22.14 4.89 -28.23
CA HIS A 244 21.09 4.39 -27.36
C HIS A 244 21.53 4.23 -25.91
N ILE A 245 20.55 4.15 -25.00
CA ILE A 245 20.72 3.77 -23.58
C ILE A 245 19.84 2.55 -23.31
N ALA A 246 20.39 1.53 -22.64
CA ALA A 246 19.65 0.34 -22.25
C ALA A 246 18.83 0.60 -20.97
N LEU A 247 17.51 0.43 -21.06
CA LEU A 247 16.60 0.47 -19.91
C LEU A 247 16.16 -0.94 -19.53
N PRO A 248 16.15 -1.28 -18.24
CA PRO A 248 15.59 -2.54 -17.76
C PRO A 248 14.06 -2.50 -17.87
N VAL A 249 13.47 -3.65 -18.19
CA VAL A 249 12.04 -3.85 -18.38
C VAL A 249 11.62 -5.14 -17.68
N HIS A 250 10.51 -5.08 -16.93
CA HIS A 250 9.96 -6.26 -16.30
C HIS A 250 9.51 -7.29 -17.36
N PRO A 251 9.79 -8.60 -17.22
CA PRO A 251 9.47 -9.59 -18.26
C PRO A 251 8.01 -9.57 -18.70
N TRP A 252 7.09 -9.53 -17.74
CA TRP A 252 5.66 -9.39 -18.03
C TRP A 252 5.33 -8.15 -18.90
N GLN A 253 5.94 -7.00 -18.61
CA GLN A 253 5.73 -5.78 -19.39
C GLN A 253 6.30 -5.92 -20.81
N PHE A 254 7.48 -6.53 -20.92
CA PHE A 254 8.19 -6.79 -22.17
C PHE A 254 7.40 -7.71 -23.12
N GLU A 255 6.79 -8.76 -22.58
CA GLU A 255 6.04 -9.75 -23.35
C GLU A 255 4.62 -9.28 -23.69
N HIS A 256 3.89 -8.73 -22.72
CA HIS A 256 2.44 -8.51 -22.86
C HIS A 256 2.05 -7.11 -23.35
N VAL A 257 2.93 -6.12 -23.21
CA VAL A 257 2.54 -4.70 -23.38
C VAL A 257 3.32 -3.97 -24.45
N LEU A 258 4.65 -4.15 -24.51
CA LEU A 258 5.50 -3.26 -25.31
C LEU A 258 5.16 -3.28 -26.81
N ASP A 259 4.85 -4.43 -27.41
CA ASP A 259 4.54 -4.49 -28.85
C ASP A 259 3.27 -3.71 -29.20
N ALA A 260 2.23 -3.87 -28.37
CA ALA A 260 0.96 -3.18 -28.56
C ALA A 260 1.10 -1.66 -28.43
N GLN A 261 1.97 -1.20 -27.52
CA GLN A 261 2.11 0.23 -27.20
C GLN A 261 3.21 0.94 -28.01
N LEU A 262 4.27 0.23 -28.42
CA LEU A 262 5.49 0.83 -28.96
C LEU A 262 5.96 0.22 -30.29
N SER A 263 5.13 -0.57 -30.99
CA SER A 263 5.48 -1.16 -32.31
C SER A 263 6.06 -0.16 -33.31
N VAL A 264 5.54 1.08 -33.35
CA VAL A 264 6.05 2.13 -34.24
C VAL A 264 7.49 2.55 -33.87
N ALA A 265 7.81 2.66 -32.58
CA ALA A 265 9.15 3.00 -32.12
C ALA A 265 10.15 1.89 -32.47
N PHE A 266 9.76 0.62 -32.27
CA PHE A 266 10.59 -0.52 -32.68
C PHE A 266 10.80 -0.56 -34.20
N ALA A 267 9.75 -0.32 -35.00
CA ALA A 267 9.86 -0.35 -36.47
C ALA A 267 10.76 0.77 -37.03
N LYS A 268 10.86 1.91 -36.34
CA LYS A 268 11.74 3.03 -36.71
C LYS A 268 13.20 2.83 -36.30
N GLY A 269 13.47 1.89 -35.40
CA GLY A 269 14.78 1.76 -34.75
C GLY A 269 15.00 2.77 -33.62
N ASP A 270 13.93 3.39 -33.12
CA ASP A 270 13.98 4.27 -31.94
C ASP A 270 14.18 3.45 -30.65
N CYS A 271 13.75 2.18 -30.68
CA CYS A 271 13.86 1.21 -29.61
C CYS A 271 14.33 -0.14 -30.17
N HIS A 272 15.18 -0.84 -29.42
CA HIS A 272 15.65 -2.18 -29.75
C HIS A 272 15.53 -3.12 -28.56
N ARG A 273 14.84 -4.25 -28.73
CA ARG A 273 14.89 -5.35 -27.76
C ARG A 273 16.30 -5.96 -27.75
N LEU A 274 16.87 -6.11 -26.57
CA LEU A 274 18.16 -6.76 -26.35
C LEU A 274 17.96 -8.22 -25.92
N ASP A 275 18.95 -9.05 -26.20
CA ASP A 275 18.96 -10.47 -25.84
C ASP A 275 19.57 -10.69 -24.44
N PHE A 276 20.34 -9.71 -23.95
CA PHE A 276 20.87 -9.70 -22.59
C PHE A 276 19.75 -9.78 -21.55
N THR A 277 19.88 -10.77 -20.66
CA THR A 277 18.94 -11.04 -19.55
C THR A 277 19.66 -11.41 -18.25
N ASP A 278 20.98 -11.22 -18.18
CA ASP A 278 21.74 -11.57 -16.98
C ASP A 278 21.48 -10.56 -15.85
N GLY A 279 21.42 -11.06 -14.62
CA GLY A 279 21.17 -10.27 -13.43
C GLY A 279 19.79 -10.58 -12.84
N ASP A 280 19.81 -11.19 -11.67
CA ASP A 280 18.60 -11.57 -10.94
C ASP A 280 18.17 -10.48 -9.96
N PHE A 281 16.86 -10.33 -9.83
CA PHE A 281 16.22 -9.39 -8.93
C PHE A 281 15.10 -10.07 -8.14
N PHE A 282 14.86 -9.63 -6.91
CA PHE A 282 13.66 -10.01 -6.16
C PHE A 282 12.62 -8.90 -6.19
N ALA A 283 11.36 -9.27 -6.39
CA ALA A 283 10.25 -8.35 -6.18
C ALA A 283 10.13 -7.96 -4.69
N THR A 284 9.75 -6.72 -4.45
CA THR A 284 9.37 -6.20 -3.13
C THR A 284 7.84 -6.19 -2.97
N SER A 285 7.31 -5.72 -1.84
CA SER A 285 5.86 -5.63 -1.61
C SER A 285 5.09 -4.81 -2.67
N SER A 286 5.78 -3.96 -3.43
CA SER A 286 5.21 -3.17 -4.53
C SER A 286 4.95 -3.98 -5.81
N LEU A 287 5.45 -5.22 -5.88
CA LEU A 287 5.54 -6.08 -7.07
C LEU A 287 6.47 -5.54 -8.16
N ARG A 288 6.29 -4.28 -8.57
CA ARG A 288 7.06 -3.63 -9.64
C ARG A 288 8.31 -2.87 -9.16
N SER A 289 8.54 -2.86 -7.85
CA SER A 289 9.80 -2.39 -7.27
C SER A 289 10.64 -3.60 -6.91
N MET A 290 11.89 -3.62 -7.31
CA MET A 290 12.74 -4.80 -7.34
C MET A 290 14.11 -4.49 -6.72
N THR A 291 14.61 -5.39 -5.88
CA THR A 291 15.96 -5.33 -5.33
C THR A 291 16.89 -6.22 -6.14
N PRO A 292 18.12 -5.80 -6.46
CA PRO A 292 19.12 -6.72 -6.99
C PRO A 292 19.40 -7.87 -6.02
N CYS A 293 19.79 -9.04 -6.55
CA CYS A 293 20.22 -10.22 -5.75
C CYS A 293 21.67 -10.10 -5.22
N PHE A 294 22.19 -8.89 -5.09
CA PHE A 294 23.48 -8.58 -4.49
C PHE A 294 23.33 -7.37 -3.56
N ASN A 295 24.29 -7.16 -2.65
CA ASN A 295 24.23 -6.02 -1.74
C ASN A 295 24.28 -4.69 -2.53
N SER A 296 23.16 -3.98 -2.51
CA SER A 296 23.00 -2.67 -3.12
C SER A 296 22.01 -1.83 -2.31
N ALA A 297 22.25 -0.53 -2.30
CA ALA A 297 21.28 0.46 -1.82
C ALA A 297 20.33 0.94 -2.92
N ASP A 298 20.62 0.61 -4.18
CA ASP A 298 19.87 1.06 -5.35
C ASP A 298 18.87 -0.02 -5.78
N TYR A 299 17.58 0.31 -5.64
CA TYR A 299 16.46 -0.55 -6.03
C TYR A 299 15.83 -0.02 -7.31
N LEU A 300 15.20 -0.88 -8.08
CA LEU A 300 14.58 -0.52 -9.34
C LEU A 300 13.06 -0.42 -9.21
N LYS A 301 12.43 0.56 -9.85
CA LYS A 301 10.98 0.65 -9.98
C LYS A 301 10.60 0.72 -11.46
N LEU A 302 9.73 -0.19 -11.87
CA LEU A 302 9.38 -0.42 -13.27
C LEU A 302 7.87 -0.25 -13.55
N PRO A 303 7.49 -0.02 -14.82
CA PRO A 303 6.16 -0.32 -15.32
C PRO A 303 5.89 -1.82 -15.28
N MET A 304 4.67 -2.17 -14.86
CA MET A 304 4.11 -3.52 -15.01
C MET A 304 2.59 -3.36 -15.10
N ALA A 305 2.07 -3.14 -16.32
CA ALA A 305 0.72 -2.62 -16.56
C ALA A 305 -0.47 -3.55 -16.21
N ILE A 306 -0.26 -4.51 -15.32
CA ILE A 306 -1.32 -5.26 -14.64
C ILE A 306 -2.25 -4.32 -13.87
N TYR A 307 -3.47 -4.79 -13.57
CA TYR A 307 -4.40 -4.06 -12.71
C TYR A 307 -4.34 -4.57 -11.28
N SER A 308 -4.11 -3.65 -10.34
CA SER A 308 -4.11 -3.90 -8.90
C SER A 308 -4.93 -2.81 -8.23
N LEU A 309 -5.84 -3.20 -7.32
CA LEU A 309 -6.77 -2.26 -6.67
C LEU A 309 -7.52 -1.38 -7.69
N GLY A 310 -7.95 -1.96 -8.81
CA GLY A 310 -8.68 -1.24 -9.86
C GLY A 310 -7.87 -0.20 -10.65
N ALA A 311 -6.54 -0.20 -10.55
CA ALA A 311 -5.66 0.71 -11.27
C ALA A 311 -4.52 -0.03 -11.98
N SER A 312 -4.21 0.37 -13.21
CA SER A 312 -3.05 -0.16 -13.95
C SER A 312 -1.74 0.39 -13.36
N ARG A 313 -0.71 -0.45 -13.26
CA ARG A 313 0.57 -0.14 -12.58
C ARG A 313 1.69 0.24 -13.57
N TYR A 314 1.52 1.36 -14.27
CA TYR A 314 2.56 1.99 -15.10
C TYR A 314 3.37 3.05 -14.34
N LEU A 315 4.44 3.56 -14.94
CA LEU A 315 5.34 4.57 -14.35
C LEU A 315 5.52 5.76 -15.32
N PRO A 316 4.57 6.71 -15.33
CA PRO A 316 4.57 7.81 -16.28
C PRO A 316 5.55 8.92 -15.83
N ALA A 317 6.18 9.61 -16.78
CA ALA A 317 7.13 10.69 -16.50
C ALA A 317 6.54 11.77 -15.57
N VAL A 318 5.26 12.13 -15.71
CA VAL A 318 4.58 13.11 -14.83
C VAL A 318 4.64 12.73 -13.35
N LYS A 319 4.55 11.44 -13.02
CA LYS A 319 4.65 10.98 -11.63
C LYS A 319 6.07 11.09 -11.10
N MET A 320 7.07 10.80 -11.94
CA MET A 320 8.48 10.90 -11.55
C MET A 320 8.92 12.37 -11.42
N ILE A 321 8.42 13.26 -12.29
CA ILE A 321 8.60 14.72 -12.17
C ILE A 321 7.99 15.22 -10.85
N ASN A 322 6.72 14.88 -10.57
CA ASN A 322 6.08 15.29 -9.33
C ASN A 322 6.78 14.68 -8.10
N GLY A 323 7.27 13.44 -8.19
CA GLY A 323 8.09 12.81 -7.17
C GLY A 323 9.37 13.58 -6.86
N GLY A 324 10.10 14.05 -7.89
CA GLY A 324 11.27 14.91 -7.69
C GLY A 324 10.94 16.26 -7.06
N LEU A 325 9.82 16.88 -7.44
CA LEU A 325 9.33 18.12 -6.80
C LEU A 325 8.99 17.90 -5.33
N SER A 326 8.30 16.79 -5.02
CA SER A 326 7.98 16.38 -3.64
C SER A 326 9.23 16.11 -2.83
N GLU A 327 10.20 15.36 -3.37
CA GLU A 327 11.44 15.03 -2.68
C GLU A 327 12.23 16.30 -2.36
N LYS A 328 12.32 17.23 -3.30
CA LYS A 328 12.94 18.54 -3.06
C LYS A 328 12.26 19.30 -1.92
N LEU A 329 10.92 19.34 -1.90
CA LEU A 329 10.15 19.99 -0.84
C LEU A 329 10.35 19.29 0.52
N LEU A 330 10.36 17.96 0.55
CA LEU A 330 10.62 17.16 1.76
C LEU A 330 12.00 17.47 2.32
N ARG A 331 13.04 17.49 1.49
CA ARG A 331 14.41 17.84 1.90
C ARG A 331 14.50 19.25 2.47
N GLN A 332 13.85 20.23 1.84
CA GLN A 332 13.75 21.58 2.40
C GLN A 332 12.98 21.62 3.73
N GLY A 333 12.01 20.73 3.90
CA GLY A 333 11.25 20.54 5.13
C GLY A 333 12.08 20.00 6.29
N LEU A 334 13.07 19.14 6.02
CA LEU A 334 14.00 18.65 7.03
C LEU A 334 14.74 19.83 7.70
N ASP A 335 15.14 20.84 6.92
CA ASP A 335 15.84 22.03 7.42
C ASP A 335 14.95 22.96 8.27
N LYS A 336 13.65 22.66 8.39
CA LYS A 336 12.69 23.46 9.18
C LYS A 336 12.40 22.89 10.57
N ASP A 337 12.85 21.68 10.86
CA ASP A 337 12.61 21.04 12.16
C ASP A 337 13.75 20.07 12.49
N GLU A 338 14.46 20.32 13.59
CA GLU A 338 15.61 19.53 14.03
C GLU A 338 15.25 18.04 14.23
N THR A 339 14.05 17.74 14.72
CA THR A 339 13.61 16.36 14.90
C THR A 339 13.36 15.67 13.56
N LEU A 340 12.83 16.39 12.56
CA LEU A 340 12.73 15.84 11.21
C LEU A 340 14.12 15.58 10.62
N GLN A 341 15.05 16.52 10.76
CA GLN A 341 16.43 16.34 10.29
C GLN A 341 17.10 15.09 10.87
N GLU A 342 16.83 14.77 12.14
CA GLU A 342 17.39 13.61 12.83
C GLU A 342 16.66 12.30 12.51
N LYS A 343 15.33 12.31 12.42
CA LYS A 343 14.50 11.09 12.44
C LYS A 343 13.78 10.79 11.14
N LEU A 344 13.65 11.73 10.21
CA LEU A 344 13.01 11.52 8.91
C LEU A 344 14.07 11.30 7.83
N HIS A 345 14.06 10.08 7.28
CA HIS A 345 14.92 9.69 6.17
C HIS A 345 14.13 9.62 4.87
N LEU A 346 14.78 9.89 3.75
CA LEU A 346 14.15 9.90 2.43
C LEU A 346 14.97 9.02 1.47
N CYS A 347 14.30 8.16 0.72
CA CYS A 347 14.93 7.58 -0.48
C CYS A 347 15.23 8.68 -1.51
N ASP A 348 16.30 8.52 -2.28
CA ASP A 348 16.58 9.29 -3.49
C ASP A 348 15.83 8.65 -4.67
N GLU A 349 14.88 9.39 -5.25
CA GLU A 349 14.12 8.99 -6.44
C GLU A 349 14.40 9.92 -7.64
N THR A 350 15.51 10.67 -7.59
CA THR A 350 15.88 11.65 -8.62
C THR A 350 16.44 11.01 -9.89
N LYS A 351 16.82 9.72 -9.84
CA LYS A 351 17.42 8.96 -10.94
C LYS A 351 16.36 8.16 -11.69
N TRP A 352 15.87 8.69 -12.80
CA TRP A 352 14.91 8.00 -13.65
C TRP A 352 15.07 8.36 -15.12
N TRP A 353 14.59 7.45 -15.98
CA TRP A 353 14.60 7.54 -17.44
C TRP A 353 13.23 7.13 -17.97
N ALA A 354 12.65 7.93 -18.86
CA ALA A 354 11.37 7.64 -19.50
C ALA A 354 11.45 7.85 -20.99
N PHE A 355 10.90 6.92 -21.77
CA PHE A 355 10.62 7.16 -23.17
C PHE A 355 9.63 8.32 -23.31
N MET A 356 10.02 9.38 -24.01
CA MET A 356 9.25 10.60 -24.20
C MET A 356 9.62 11.24 -25.55
N PRO A 357 9.03 10.80 -26.66
CA PRO A 357 9.32 11.39 -27.96
C PRO A 357 8.85 12.85 -28.02
N PRO A 358 9.46 13.72 -28.85
CA PRO A 358 9.18 15.17 -28.85
C PRO A 358 7.73 15.58 -29.04
N ASP A 359 6.95 14.77 -29.79
CA ASP A 359 5.53 15.04 -30.07
C ASP A 359 4.59 14.51 -28.97
N ALA A 360 5.09 13.75 -27.99
CA ALA A 360 4.28 13.20 -26.92
C ALA A 360 4.01 14.20 -25.80
N THR A 361 2.85 14.04 -25.15
CA THR A 361 2.51 14.74 -23.92
C THR A 361 2.77 13.85 -22.71
N LEU A 362 2.99 14.48 -21.54
CA LEU A 362 3.08 13.80 -20.24
C LEU A 362 1.86 12.91 -19.91
N PHE A 363 0.76 13.07 -20.65
CA PHE A 363 -0.49 12.37 -20.42
C PHE A 363 -0.86 11.35 -21.51
N ASP A 364 0.01 11.12 -22.49
CA ASP A 364 -0.19 10.10 -23.53
C ASP A 364 0.03 8.70 -22.95
N GLU A 365 -0.54 7.69 -23.61
CA GLU A 365 -0.55 6.32 -23.08
C GLU A 365 0.77 5.59 -23.33
N ALA A 366 1.21 5.50 -24.59
CA ALA A 366 2.39 4.74 -24.99
C ALA A 366 3.69 5.07 -24.21
N PRO A 367 4.05 6.35 -23.97
CA PRO A 367 5.26 6.72 -23.21
C PRO A 367 5.35 6.14 -21.79
N ARG A 368 4.22 5.83 -21.16
CA ARG A 368 4.15 5.42 -19.74
C ARG A 368 4.57 3.97 -19.51
N HIS A 369 4.70 3.21 -20.59
CA HIS A 369 4.94 1.77 -20.59
C HIS A 369 6.43 1.40 -20.69
N LEU A 370 7.31 2.38 -20.91
CA LEU A 370 8.76 2.19 -21.00
C LEU A 370 9.50 3.29 -20.22
N SER A 371 9.82 2.98 -18.97
CA SER A 371 10.57 3.83 -18.07
C SER A 371 11.23 3.00 -16.99
N ALA A 372 12.23 3.57 -16.31
CA ALA A 372 12.89 2.97 -15.17
C ALA A 372 13.26 4.06 -14.16
N MET A 373 13.12 3.76 -12.87
CA MET A 373 13.57 4.62 -11.78
C MET A 373 14.46 3.82 -10.84
N VAL A 374 15.61 4.38 -10.51
CA VAL A 374 16.47 3.89 -9.44
C VAL A 374 16.10 4.63 -8.16
N ARG A 375 15.66 3.87 -7.16
CA ARG A 375 15.40 4.32 -5.80
C ARG A 375 16.63 4.02 -4.93
N GLY A 376 17.37 5.04 -4.56
CA GLY A 376 18.48 4.94 -3.62
C GLY A 376 18.00 4.99 -2.17
N TYR A 377 18.22 3.92 -1.42
CA TYR A 377 18.09 3.95 0.05
C TYR A 377 19.33 4.61 0.65
N PRO A 378 19.23 5.35 1.77
CA PRO A 378 20.41 5.93 2.42
C PRO A 378 21.40 4.82 2.82
N PRO A 379 22.63 4.78 2.24
CA PRO A 379 23.56 3.68 2.46
C PRO A 379 23.91 3.49 3.94
N ALA A 380 24.03 4.60 4.69
CA ALA A 380 24.29 4.59 6.12
C ALA A 380 23.27 3.78 6.94
N LEU A 381 22.01 3.66 6.50
CA LEU A 381 21.00 2.85 7.17
C LEU A 381 21.12 1.35 6.84
N LEU A 382 21.63 1.02 5.66
CA LEU A 382 21.80 -0.37 5.21
C LEU A 382 23.16 -0.94 5.64
N GLU A 383 24.17 -0.10 5.81
CA GLU A 383 25.53 -0.50 6.20
C GLU A 383 25.71 -0.61 7.73
N ASP A 384 24.90 0.11 8.51
CA ASP A 384 24.96 0.07 9.97
C ASP A 384 24.40 -1.27 10.51
N PRO A 385 25.25 -2.13 11.11
CA PRO A 385 24.84 -3.46 11.56
C PRO A 385 23.83 -3.46 12.70
N ASP A 386 23.63 -2.34 13.39
CA ASP A 386 22.62 -2.18 14.45
C ASP A 386 21.31 -1.59 13.92
N THR A 387 21.24 -1.24 12.63
CA THR A 387 20.03 -0.69 11.98
C THR A 387 19.29 -1.78 11.20
N ARG A 388 17.96 -1.74 11.25
CA ARG A 388 17.05 -2.56 10.44
C ARG A 388 15.94 -1.68 9.87
N LEU A 389 15.68 -1.84 8.57
CA LEU A 389 14.56 -1.19 7.89
C LEU A 389 13.35 -2.12 7.91
N VAL A 390 12.24 -1.66 8.48
CA VAL A 390 11.03 -2.47 8.65
C VAL A 390 9.84 -1.77 7.98
N PRO A 391 9.39 -2.20 6.79
CA PRO A 391 8.14 -1.75 6.22
C PRO A 391 7.02 -1.92 7.24
N MET A 392 6.30 -0.86 7.57
CA MET A 392 5.27 -0.94 8.60
C MET A 392 4.12 -1.87 8.20
N ALA A 393 3.90 -2.10 6.90
CA ALA A 393 2.97 -3.10 6.40
C ALA A 393 3.31 -4.52 6.87
N ALA A 394 4.59 -4.86 7.07
CA ALA A 394 4.98 -6.16 7.60
C ALA A 394 4.50 -6.34 9.06
N LEU A 395 4.57 -5.28 9.87
CA LEU A 395 4.06 -5.26 11.25
C LEU A 395 2.53 -5.41 11.32
N GLY A 396 1.83 -5.01 10.26
CA GLY A 396 0.38 -5.17 10.12
C GLY A 396 -0.05 -6.44 9.39
N THR A 397 0.86 -7.41 9.21
CA THR A 397 0.61 -8.63 8.42
C THR A 397 0.83 -9.88 9.26
N PRO A 398 -0.24 -10.62 9.61
CA PRO A 398 -0.10 -11.95 10.21
C PRO A 398 0.60 -12.92 9.26
N LEU A 399 1.50 -13.76 9.81
CA LEU A 399 2.14 -14.83 9.06
C LEU A 399 1.21 -16.06 9.03
N PRO A 400 0.77 -16.56 7.86
CA PRO A 400 -0.12 -17.72 7.79
C PRO A 400 0.43 -18.93 8.55
N GLY A 401 -0.34 -19.45 9.51
CA GLY A 401 0.03 -20.63 10.29
C GLY A 401 1.05 -20.40 11.41
N SER A 402 1.42 -19.15 11.70
CA SER A 402 2.36 -18.78 12.77
C SER A 402 1.84 -17.59 13.57
N ASN A 403 2.16 -17.55 14.86
CA ASN A 403 1.96 -16.37 15.72
C ASN A 403 3.27 -15.58 15.89
N GLN A 404 4.27 -15.81 15.05
CA GLN A 404 5.50 -15.03 15.10
C GLN A 404 5.24 -13.58 14.63
N HIS A 405 5.88 -12.63 15.31
CA HIS A 405 5.88 -11.24 14.91
C HIS A 405 7.24 -10.59 15.23
N PHE A 406 7.64 -9.56 14.49
CA PHE A 406 8.94 -8.90 14.71
C PHE A 406 9.11 -8.32 16.13
N PHE A 407 8.02 -8.11 16.86
CA PHE A 407 8.09 -7.70 18.27
C PHE A 407 8.72 -8.79 19.16
N ASP A 408 8.69 -10.06 18.75
CA ASP A 408 9.40 -11.15 19.44
C ASP A 408 10.91 -10.90 19.39
N ASP A 409 11.45 -10.63 18.21
CA ASP A 409 12.86 -10.26 18.00
C ASP A 409 13.22 -8.96 18.72
N TRP A 410 12.34 -7.96 18.69
CA TRP A 410 12.57 -6.68 19.35
C TRP A 410 12.61 -6.83 20.88
N MET A 411 11.67 -7.58 21.48
CA MET A 411 11.69 -7.89 22.92
C MET A 411 12.94 -8.69 23.29
N ALA A 412 13.30 -9.71 22.50
CA ALA A 412 14.48 -10.52 22.72
C ALA A 412 15.77 -9.69 22.69
N TYR A 413 15.92 -8.81 21.70
CA TYR A 413 17.07 -7.91 21.58
C TYR A 413 17.23 -7.02 22.81
N ARG A 414 16.12 -6.45 23.31
CA ARG A 414 16.12 -5.60 24.51
C ARG A 414 16.11 -6.37 25.83
N GLN A 415 16.10 -7.70 25.79
CA GLN A 415 15.95 -8.57 26.97
C GLN A 415 14.69 -8.24 27.79
N LEU A 416 13.62 -7.83 27.09
CA LEU A 416 12.32 -7.60 27.72
C LEU A 416 11.58 -8.93 27.94
N PRO A 417 10.81 -9.08 29.03
CA PRO A 417 10.03 -10.28 29.25
C PRO A 417 8.96 -10.42 28.15
N ALA A 418 8.76 -11.63 27.63
CA ALA A 418 7.75 -11.93 26.62
C ALA A 418 6.33 -11.90 27.22
N ASN A 419 5.81 -10.69 27.43
CA ASN A 419 4.49 -10.45 27.99
C ASN A 419 3.83 -9.22 27.35
N THR A 420 2.55 -9.04 27.64
CA THR A 420 1.71 -7.98 27.10
C THR A 420 2.21 -6.57 27.47
N ALA A 421 2.83 -6.37 28.63
CA ALA A 421 3.36 -5.08 29.05
C ALA A 421 4.57 -4.64 28.20
N SER A 422 5.46 -5.58 27.86
CA SER A 422 6.57 -5.32 26.94
C SER A 422 6.07 -4.98 25.54
N VAL A 423 5.09 -5.73 25.02
CA VAL A 423 4.45 -5.43 23.72
C VAL A 423 3.85 -4.02 23.72
N MET A 424 3.14 -3.63 24.78
CA MET A 424 2.59 -2.28 24.92
C MET A 424 3.67 -1.20 24.98
N THR A 425 4.81 -1.48 25.62
CA THR A 425 5.95 -0.54 25.66
C THR A 425 6.49 -0.29 24.26
N LEU A 426 6.79 -1.35 23.51
CA LEU A 426 7.31 -1.25 22.14
C LEU A 426 6.28 -0.61 21.18
N PHE A 427 5.00 -0.92 21.35
CA PHE A 427 3.93 -0.30 20.58
C PHE A 427 3.86 1.22 20.80
N ARG A 428 3.97 1.69 22.05
CA ARG A 428 4.00 3.13 22.36
C ARG A 428 5.22 3.82 21.77
N GLU A 429 6.39 3.18 21.79
CA GLU A 429 7.60 3.68 21.12
C GLU A 429 7.39 3.81 19.60
N LEU A 430 6.78 2.80 18.97
CA LEU A 430 6.42 2.83 17.56
C LEU A 430 5.43 3.97 17.24
N CYS A 431 4.36 4.12 18.03
CA CYS A 431 3.41 5.22 17.90
C CYS A 431 4.13 6.57 18.01
N HIS A 432 4.95 6.76 19.04
CA HIS A 432 5.62 8.03 19.29
C HIS A 432 6.52 8.41 18.10
N SER A 433 7.40 7.50 17.67
CA SER A 433 8.30 7.75 16.54
C SER A 433 7.53 8.10 15.26
N PHE A 434 6.47 7.37 14.94
CA PHE A 434 5.70 7.62 13.73
C PHE A 434 4.92 8.95 13.80
N PHE A 435 4.16 9.18 14.87
CA PHE A 435 3.30 10.35 14.95
C PHE A 435 4.07 11.64 15.18
N GLU A 436 5.21 11.61 15.88
CA GLU A 436 6.06 12.79 16.06
C GLU A 436 6.51 13.34 14.70
N ILE A 437 7.04 12.47 13.83
CA ILE A 437 7.50 12.85 12.49
C ILE A 437 6.33 13.37 11.65
N ASN A 438 5.22 12.64 11.59
CA ASN A 438 4.09 12.99 10.74
C ASN A 438 3.38 14.28 11.20
N LEU A 439 3.24 14.51 12.51
CA LEU A 439 2.65 15.75 13.04
C LEU A 439 3.57 16.96 12.80
N ARG A 440 4.89 16.80 12.88
CA ARG A 440 5.84 17.87 12.53
C ARG A 440 5.81 18.20 11.03
N MET A 441 5.74 17.20 10.16
CA MET A 441 5.50 17.43 8.72
C MET A 441 4.16 18.15 8.49
N PHE A 442 3.09 17.69 9.17
CA PHE A 442 1.77 18.28 9.08
C PHE A 442 1.77 19.76 9.48
N ARG A 443 2.46 20.11 10.59
CA ARG A 443 2.66 21.49 11.04
C ARG A 443 3.32 22.38 9.98
N ILE A 444 4.24 21.83 9.20
CA ILE A 444 4.90 22.55 8.10
C ILE A 444 3.93 22.78 6.92
N GLY A 445 2.88 21.95 6.79
CA GLY A 445 1.90 22.03 5.71
C GLY A 445 2.02 20.89 4.70
N MET A 446 2.62 19.75 5.07
CA MET A 446 2.77 18.60 4.18
C MET A 446 2.56 17.27 4.88
N LEU A 447 2.16 16.25 4.12
CA LEU A 447 2.04 14.87 4.58
C LEU A 447 2.39 13.90 3.45
N GLY A 448 3.28 12.95 3.73
CA GLY A 448 3.61 11.87 2.80
C GLY A 448 2.44 10.88 2.63
N GLU A 449 2.58 9.96 1.67
CA GLU A 449 1.69 8.81 1.57
C GLU A 449 2.05 7.74 2.60
N ILE A 450 1.69 7.97 3.85
CA ILE A 450 2.19 7.24 5.03
C ILE A 450 1.45 5.93 5.34
N HIS A 451 0.99 5.22 4.31
CA HIS A 451 0.49 3.86 4.46
C HIS A 451 1.67 2.89 4.70
N GLY A 452 1.38 1.70 5.24
CA GLY A 452 2.42 0.80 5.74
C GLY A 452 3.49 0.35 4.73
N GLN A 453 3.22 0.39 3.42
CA GLN A 453 4.23 0.09 2.40
C GLN A 453 5.26 1.22 2.19
N ASN A 454 4.88 2.50 2.31
CA ASN A 454 5.77 3.63 1.99
C ASN A 454 6.42 4.21 3.26
N ALA A 455 5.81 3.96 4.41
CA ALA A 455 6.34 4.24 5.72
C ALA A 455 7.19 3.05 6.20
N VAL A 456 8.50 3.23 6.29
CA VAL A 456 9.45 2.20 6.73
C VAL A 456 10.06 2.63 8.05
N LEU A 457 9.81 1.87 9.11
CA LEU A 457 10.42 2.10 10.42
C LEU A 457 11.94 1.94 10.32
N VAL A 458 12.68 2.94 10.80
CA VAL A 458 14.11 2.82 11.06
C VAL A 458 14.27 2.35 12.50
N TRP A 459 14.46 1.05 12.65
CA TRP A 459 14.74 0.41 13.93
C TRP A 459 16.25 0.37 14.12
N LYS A 460 16.76 0.87 15.25
CA LYS A 460 18.20 0.88 15.52
C LYS A 460 18.49 0.59 16.97
N ALA A 461 19.42 -0.34 17.19
CA ALA A 461 19.89 -0.78 18.52
C ALA A 461 18.74 -1.02 19.53
N GLY A 462 17.63 -1.63 19.08
CA GLY A 462 16.49 -1.90 19.94
C GLY A 462 15.50 -0.77 20.11
N TYR A 463 15.51 0.29 19.30
CA TYR A 463 14.59 1.41 19.43
C TYR A 463 13.99 1.83 18.08
N ALA A 464 12.75 2.33 18.11
CA ALA A 464 12.15 3.03 16.98
C ALA A 464 12.79 4.42 16.86
N GLN A 465 13.81 4.55 16.01
CA GLN A 465 14.64 5.75 15.93
C GLN A 465 14.14 6.76 14.89
N GLY A 466 13.44 6.29 13.86
CA GLY A 466 12.97 7.18 12.81
C GLY A 466 12.05 6.52 11.81
N LEU A 467 11.75 7.28 10.77
CA LEU A 467 10.90 6.86 9.65
C LEU A 467 11.61 7.17 8.34
N LEU A 468 11.72 6.18 7.48
CA LEU A 468 12.12 6.34 6.09
C LEU A 468 10.87 6.42 5.22
N LEU A 469 10.79 7.46 4.38
CA LEU A 469 9.77 7.59 3.34
C LEU A 469 10.35 7.25 1.97
N ARG A 470 9.52 6.59 1.16
CA ARG A 470 9.74 6.29 -0.26
C ARG A 470 8.44 6.53 -1.04
N ASP A 471 8.49 6.48 -2.37
CA ASP A 471 7.36 6.76 -3.26
C ASP A 471 6.85 8.21 -3.11
N HIS A 472 7.67 9.17 -3.53
CA HIS A 472 7.42 10.60 -3.30
C HIS A 472 6.39 11.21 -4.26
N ASP A 473 5.81 10.45 -5.19
CA ASP A 473 4.89 10.95 -6.22
C ASP A 473 3.55 11.49 -5.69
N SER A 474 3.30 11.29 -4.38
CA SER A 474 2.02 11.57 -3.72
C SER A 474 2.16 12.38 -2.42
N LEU A 475 3.11 13.32 -2.34
CA LEU A 475 3.22 14.27 -1.22
C LEU A 475 2.06 15.27 -1.25
N ARG A 476 1.31 15.31 -0.16
CA ARG A 476 0.10 16.11 -0.01
C ARG A 476 0.41 17.37 0.75
N ILE A 477 -0.13 18.50 0.30
CA ILE A 477 0.28 19.82 0.78
C ILE A 477 -0.90 20.74 1.04
N PHE A 478 -0.70 21.65 1.99
CA PHE A 478 -1.50 22.83 2.25
C PHE A 478 -0.59 24.06 2.12
N VAL A 479 -0.65 24.71 0.94
CA VAL A 479 0.29 25.77 0.53
C VAL A 479 0.40 26.93 1.52
N PRO A 480 -0.69 27.46 2.11
CA PRO A 480 -0.59 28.54 3.10
C PRO A 480 0.32 28.22 4.30
N TRP A 481 0.38 26.96 4.74
CA TRP A 481 1.29 26.55 5.81
C TRP A 481 2.72 26.36 5.32
N LEU A 482 2.92 25.87 4.08
CA LEU A 482 4.25 25.84 3.47
C LEU A 482 4.86 27.25 3.41
N GLU A 483 4.10 28.22 2.88
CA GLU A 483 4.54 29.61 2.73
C GLU A 483 4.83 30.27 4.08
N ARG A 484 4.00 30.02 5.09
CA ARG A 484 4.24 30.47 6.47
C ARG A 484 5.57 29.94 7.03
N ASN A 485 6.01 28.76 6.61
CA ASN A 485 7.30 28.17 6.99
C ASN A 485 8.45 28.53 6.03
N GLY A 486 8.21 29.45 5.08
CA GLY A 486 9.19 29.90 4.10
C GLY A 486 9.52 28.85 3.03
N LEU A 487 8.58 27.98 2.70
CA LEU A 487 8.65 27.01 1.61
C LEU A 487 7.72 27.44 0.47
N ALA A 488 8.16 27.27 -0.77
CA ALA A 488 7.37 27.63 -1.95
C ALA A 488 6.44 26.49 -2.39
N ASP A 489 5.39 26.84 -3.14
CA ASP A 489 4.58 25.86 -3.86
C ASP A 489 5.47 25.07 -4.85
N PRO A 490 5.48 23.71 -4.78
CA PRO A 490 6.25 22.89 -5.71
C PRO A 490 5.75 22.94 -7.16
N ALA A 491 4.55 23.48 -7.41
CA ALA A 491 3.94 23.65 -8.73
C ALA A 491 3.82 22.33 -9.52
N TYR A 492 3.16 21.33 -8.91
CA TYR A 492 3.00 19.99 -9.49
C TYR A 492 2.38 20.02 -10.89
N ARG A 493 2.79 19.07 -11.72
CA ARG A 493 2.25 18.85 -13.07
C ARG A 493 0.95 18.07 -12.96
N LEU A 494 -0.17 18.76 -13.21
CA LEU A 494 -1.52 18.21 -13.10
C LEU A 494 -2.22 18.19 -14.45
N LYS A 495 -3.07 17.17 -14.67
CA LYS A 495 -3.94 17.11 -15.85
C LYS A 495 -5.14 18.03 -15.63
N LYS A 496 -5.34 18.99 -16.52
CA LYS A 496 -6.49 19.92 -16.45
C LYS A 496 -7.82 19.14 -16.42
N GLY A 497 -8.77 19.61 -15.61
CA GLY A 497 -10.10 19.01 -15.48
C GLY A 497 -10.16 17.65 -14.79
N HIS A 498 -9.08 17.21 -14.12
CA HIS A 498 -9.06 15.96 -13.34
C HIS A 498 -8.92 16.29 -11.86
N THR A 499 -9.56 15.50 -11.00
CA THR A 499 -9.45 15.63 -9.55
C THR A 499 -8.01 15.41 -9.10
N ASN A 500 -7.47 16.35 -8.32
CA ASN A 500 -6.15 16.29 -7.73
C ASN A 500 -6.26 15.89 -6.25
N THR A 501 -5.28 15.14 -5.76
CA THR A 501 -5.19 14.74 -4.34
C THR A 501 -3.92 15.23 -3.65
N LEU A 502 -3.12 16.06 -4.33
CA LEU A 502 -1.87 16.62 -3.81
C LEU A 502 -2.12 17.96 -3.11
N TYR A 503 -2.86 18.88 -3.74
CA TYR A 503 -3.25 20.17 -3.14
C TYR A 503 -4.53 20.06 -2.30
N HIS A 504 -4.51 20.71 -1.14
CA HIS A 504 -5.65 20.82 -0.22
C HIS A 504 -5.94 22.29 0.09
N GLU A 505 -7.21 22.62 0.27
CA GLU A 505 -7.67 23.99 0.53
C GLU A 505 -7.78 24.30 2.02
N ARG A 506 -7.85 23.27 2.87
CA ARG A 506 -7.96 23.40 4.33
C ARG A 506 -7.05 22.39 5.02
N PRO A 507 -6.52 22.70 6.22
CA PRO A 507 -5.68 21.77 6.97
C PRO A 507 -6.41 20.48 7.37
N GLU A 508 -7.73 20.51 7.57
CA GLU A 508 -8.55 19.31 7.81
C GLU A 508 -8.51 18.33 6.63
N ASP A 509 -8.48 18.87 5.40
CA ASP A 509 -8.42 18.03 4.20
C ASP A 509 -7.05 17.37 4.04
N LEU A 510 -5.99 17.97 4.62
CA LEU A 510 -4.67 17.33 4.75
C LEU A 510 -4.67 16.29 5.89
N LEU A 511 -5.31 16.60 7.03
CA LEU A 511 -5.42 15.71 8.20
C LEU A 511 -6.17 14.41 7.87
N PHE A 512 -7.11 14.47 6.92
CA PHE A 512 -7.79 13.31 6.34
C PHE A 512 -6.82 12.16 6.01
N TRP A 513 -5.64 12.47 5.50
CA TRP A 513 -4.67 11.44 5.07
C TRP A 513 -3.92 10.81 6.24
N LEU A 514 -3.73 11.54 7.34
CA LEU A 514 -3.23 10.96 8.58
C LEU A 514 -4.28 10.03 9.21
N GLN A 515 -5.54 10.47 9.29
CA GLN A 515 -6.65 9.66 9.80
C GLN A 515 -6.83 8.38 8.97
N THR A 516 -6.85 8.50 7.64
CA THR A 516 -7.15 7.37 6.76
C THR A 516 -5.96 6.45 6.52
N LEU A 517 -4.83 6.96 6.02
CA LEU A 517 -3.69 6.12 5.65
C LEU A 517 -2.82 5.77 6.85
N GLY A 518 -2.53 6.75 7.71
CA GLY A 518 -1.71 6.56 8.90
C GLY A 518 -2.41 5.75 9.98
N ILE A 519 -3.66 6.08 10.31
CA ILE A 519 -4.34 5.47 11.45
C ILE A 519 -5.24 4.30 11.01
N GLN A 520 -6.26 4.54 10.19
CA GLN A 520 -7.27 3.54 9.84
C GLN A 520 -6.75 2.38 8.97
N VAL A 521 -5.64 2.58 8.25
CA VAL A 521 -5.02 1.52 7.42
C VAL A 521 -3.73 1.00 8.04
N ASN A 522 -2.74 1.86 8.28
CA ASN A 522 -1.42 1.42 8.76
C ASN A 522 -1.48 0.95 10.24
N PHE A 523 -1.77 1.84 11.18
CA PHE A 523 -1.79 1.45 12.60
C PHE A 523 -2.92 0.49 12.97
N ARG A 524 -4.12 0.60 12.38
CA ARG A 524 -5.19 -0.38 12.63
C ARG A 524 -4.73 -1.81 12.30
N ALA A 525 -4.01 -2.01 11.18
CA ALA A 525 -3.50 -3.33 10.81
C ALA A 525 -2.46 -3.86 11.81
N ILE A 526 -1.58 -2.99 12.30
CA ILE A 526 -0.60 -3.31 13.34
C ILE A 526 -1.33 -3.67 14.64
N ILE A 527 -2.32 -2.87 15.06
CA ILE A 527 -3.11 -3.10 16.26
C ILE A 527 -3.83 -4.45 16.18
N ASP A 528 -4.52 -4.73 15.08
CA ASP A 528 -5.25 -5.98 14.90
C ASP A 528 -4.31 -7.20 14.91
N THR A 529 -3.13 -7.06 14.30
CA THR A 529 -2.10 -8.11 14.27
C THR A 529 -1.53 -8.35 15.68
N LEU A 530 -1.16 -7.30 16.41
CA LEU A 530 -0.65 -7.42 17.79
C LEU A 530 -1.72 -7.96 18.75
N ALA A 531 -2.97 -7.52 18.60
CA ALA A 531 -4.09 -8.01 19.39
C ALA A 531 -4.28 -9.52 19.20
N GLN A 532 -4.21 -9.99 17.94
CA GLN A 532 -4.31 -11.40 17.62
C GLN A 532 -3.10 -12.21 18.13
N VAL A 533 -1.88 -11.78 17.81
CA VAL A 533 -0.65 -12.51 18.10
C VAL A 533 -0.38 -12.62 19.59
N TYR A 534 -0.55 -11.52 20.33
CA TYR A 534 -0.22 -11.44 21.76
C TYR A 534 -1.43 -11.55 22.68
N ALA A 535 -2.61 -11.88 22.13
CA ALA A 535 -3.88 -11.96 22.86
C ALA A 535 -4.17 -10.69 23.69
N LEU A 536 -3.88 -9.53 23.11
CA LEU A 536 -4.11 -8.22 23.70
C LEU A 536 -5.50 -7.69 23.33
N PRO A 537 -6.21 -6.99 24.24
CA PRO A 537 -7.39 -6.25 23.86
C PRO A 537 -7.03 -5.14 22.87
N ALA A 538 -7.62 -5.14 21.68
CA ALA A 538 -7.40 -4.10 20.67
C ALA A 538 -7.71 -2.70 21.23
N THR A 539 -8.71 -2.59 22.11
CA THR A 539 -9.07 -1.34 22.80
C THR A 539 -7.89 -0.76 23.60
N ALA A 540 -7.09 -1.59 24.28
CA ALA A 540 -5.92 -1.12 25.03
C ALA A 540 -4.84 -0.53 24.11
N LEU A 541 -4.63 -1.13 22.94
CA LEU A 541 -3.70 -0.62 21.92
C LEU A 541 -4.22 0.70 21.31
N TRP A 542 -5.51 0.79 20.99
CA TRP A 542 -6.12 2.04 20.51
C TRP A 542 -6.04 3.17 21.54
N THR A 543 -6.32 2.90 22.82
CA THR A 543 -6.18 3.87 23.91
C THR A 543 -4.73 4.35 24.02
N ALA A 544 -3.76 3.43 24.02
CA ALA A 544 -2.34 3.79 24.09
C ALA A 544 -1.89 4.68 22.92
N MET A 545 -2.35 4.39 21.71
CA MET A 545 -2.08 5.23 20.54
C MET A 545 -2.71 6.63 20.70
N GLY A 546 -3.96 6.70 21.16
CA GLY A 546 -4.65 7.98 21.40
C GLY A 546 -3.96 8.84 22.45
N GLU A 547 -3.48 8.22 23.53
CA GLU A 547 -2.69 8.90 24.59
C GLU A 547 -1.40 9.49 24.03
N VAL A 548 -0.61 8.69 23.29
CA VAL A 548 0.64 9.15 22.66
C VAL A 548 0.38 10.28 21.66
N LEU A 549 -0.68 10.16 20.86
CA LEU A 549 -1.04 11.18 19.87
C LEU A 549 -1.45 12.49 20.53
N ASN A 550 -2.28 12.44 21.59
CA ASN A 550 -2.69 13.63 22.33
C ASN A 550 -1.50 14.31 23.03
N GLU A 551 -0.59 13.53 23.64
CA GLU A 551 0.65 14.05 24.22
C GLU A 551 1.49 14.80 23.17
N LEU A 552 1.72 14.19 22.01
CA LEU A 552 2.49 14.81 20.93
C LEU A 552 1.85 16.10 20.40
N ILE A 553 0.52 16.15 20.28
CA ILE A 553 -0.21 17.36 19.88
C ILE A 553 -0.03 18.47 20.92
N ASP A 554 0.11 18.12 22.20
CA ASP A 554 0.35 19.08 23.27
C ASP A 554 1.80 19.58 23.31
N THR A 555 2.78 18.74 22.98
CA THR A 555 4.20 19.07 23.05
C THR A 555 4.77 19.70 21.76
N ILE A 556 4.24 19.33 20.59
CA ILE A 556 4.65 19.93 19.32
C ILE A 556 4.12 21.36 19.26
N ASP A 557 4.95 22.29 18.78
CA ASP A 557 4.64 23.72 18.71
C ASP A 557 3.62 24.07 17.61
N PHE A 558 2.38 23.59 17.75
CA PHE A 558 1.24 24.06 16.97
C PHE A 558 0.72 25.37 17.56
N ASP A 559 0.31 26.29 16.69
CA ASP A 559 -0.50 27.43 17.12
C ASP A 559 -1.86 26.97 17.69
N THR A 560 -2.52 27.87 18.41
CA THR A 560 -3.74 27.56 19.15
C THR A 560 -4.87 27.08 18.25
N GLU A 561 -5.00 27.63 17.04
CA GLU A 561 -6.07 27.27 16.10
C GLU A 561 -5.83 25.88 15.52
N ALA A 562 -4.61 25.60 15.03
CA ALA A 562 -4.22 24.30 14.51
C ALA A 562 -4.36 23.22 15.58
N ARG A 563 -3.89 23.47 16.81
CA ARG A 563 -4.00 22.51 17.92
C ARG A 563 -5.46 22.20 18.25
N ALA A 564 -6.30 23.21 18.38
CA ALA A 564 -7.73 23.03 18.65
C ALA A 564 -8.43 22.25 17.53
N MET A 565 -8.13 22.58 16.27
CA MET A 565 -8.66 21.86 15.10
C MET A 565 -8.27 20.38 15.13
N ILE A 566 -6.99 20.07 15.35
CA ILE A 566 -6.50 18.68 15.39
C ILE A 566 -7.20 17.92 16.51
N LYS A 567 -7.28 18.49 17.72
CA LYS A 567 -7.93 17.83 18.86
C LYS A 567 -9.41 17.59 18.61
N ASN A 568 -10.13 18.58 18.07
CA ASN A 568 -11.52 18.41 17.72
C ASN A 568 -11.71 17.31 16.67
N GLN A 569 -10.94 17.31 15.58
CA GLN A 569 -11.08 16.32 14.51
C GLN A 569 -10.70 14.89 14.96
N LEU A 570 -9.68 14.74 15.81
CA LEU A 570 -9.20 13.44 16.24
C LEU A 570 -9.96 12.86 17.43
N PHE A 571 -10.34 13.67 18.43
CA PHE A 571 -10.85 13.15 19.71
C PHE A 571 -12.30 13.53 20.01
N GLU A 572 -12.80 14.67 19.52
CA GLU A 572 -14.12 15.19 19.90
C GLU A 572 -15.21 14.91 18.85
N ALA A 573 -14.85 14.97 17.56
CA ALA A 573 -15.78 14.70 16.48
C ALA A 573 -16.30 13.25 16.58
N PRO A 574 -17.62 12.99 16.53
CA PRO A 574 -18.15 11.64 16.70
C PRO A 574 -17.81 10.71 15.53
N HIS A 575 -17.47 11.27 14.38
CA HIS A 575 -17.20 10.55 13.15
C HIS A 575 -15.84 10.97 12.55
N TRP A 576 -15.17 10.01 11.94
CA TRP A 576 -13.97 10.22 11.15
C TRP A 576 -14.25 10.07 9.67
N PRO A 577 -13.45 10.72 8.80
CA PRO A 577 -13.53 10.44 7.39
C PRO A 577 -13.12 9.00 7.08
N GLN A 578 -13.67 8.46 5.99
CA GLN A 578 -13.34 7.14 5.45
C GLN A 578 -13.11 7.25 3.95
N LYS A 579 -12.17 6.46 3.45
CA LYS A 579 -11.98 6.27 2.00
C LYS A 579 -12.92 5.15 1.53
N LEU A 580 -13.83 5.46 0.60
CA LEU A 580 -14.70 4.47 -0.05
C LEU A 580 -13.91 3.77 -1.16
N LEU A 581 -13.96 2.45 -1.23
CA LEU A 581 -13.08 1.59 -2.02
C LEU A 581 -13.87 0.71 -2.99
N LEU A 582 -14.94 0.06 -2.52
CA LEU A 582 -15.74 -0.85 -3.33
C LEU A 582 -16.79 -0.12 -4.13
N THR A 583 -17.53 0.82 -3.53
CA THR A 583 -18.59 1.56 -4.25
C THR A 583 -18.05 2.26 -5.50
N PRO A 584 -16.96 3.06 -5.43
CA PRO A 584 -16.42 3.72 -6.61
C PRO A 584 -15.87 2.74 -7.66
N MET A 585 -15.41 1.56 -7.24
CA MET A 585 -14.92 0.53 -8.14
C MET A 585 -16.07 -0.15 -8.89
N ILE A 586 -17.16 -0.46 -8.19
CA ILE A 586 -18.38 -1.05 -8.77
C ILE A 586 -19.00 -0.07 -9.77
N GLU A 587 -19.10 1.22 -9.44
CA GLU A 587 -19.69 2.25 -10.30
C GLU A 587 -18.90 2.51 -11.59
N ARG A 588 -17.57 2.50 -11.52
CA ARG A 588 -16.72 2.97 -12.61
C ARG A 588 -16.65 1.99 -13.80
N ALA A 589 -16.95 0.70 -13.60
CA ALA A 589 -16.82 -0.35 -14.62
C ALA A 589 -15.44 -0.41 -15.33
N GLY A 590 -14.37 0.07 -14.67
CA GLY A 590 -12.98 0.05 -15.16
C GLY A 590 -12.45 1.38 -15.70
N GLY A 591 -11.26 1.35 -16.32
CA GLY A 591 -10.66 2.48 -17.04
C GLY A 591 -9.32 2.99 -16.46
N PRO A 592 -8.60 3.83 -17.23
CA PRO A 592 -7.23 4.24 -16.90
C PRO A 592 -7.18 5.25 -15.75
N GLY A 593 -6.16 5.17 -14.88
CA GLY A 593 -5.88 6.18 -13.84
C GLY A 593 -5.58 5.59 -12.47
N SER A 594 -5.62 6.43 -11.43
CA SER A 594 -5.46 6.00 -10.04
C SER A 594 -6.64 5.15 -9.57
N MET A 595 -6.43 4.42 -8.46
CA MET A 595 -7.46 3.65 -7.78
C MET A 595 -8.69 4.55 -7.53
N PRO A 596 -9.88 4.15 -8.01
CA PRO A 596 -11.12 4.87 -7.72
C PRO A 596 -11.31 4.98 -6.21
N PHE A 597 -11.70 6.14 -5.72
CA PHE A 597 -12.10 6.26 -4.33
C PHE A 597 -13.09 7.40 -4.12
N GLY A 598 -13.88 7.28 -3.05
CA GLY A 598 -14.79 8.32 -2.57
C GLY A 598 -14.48 8.69 -1.13
N LYS A 599 -15.23 9.66 -0.58
CA LYS A 599 -15.17 10.03 0.83
C LYS A 599 -16.49 9.65 1.50
N GLY A 600 -16.40 8.97 2.63
CA GLY A 600 -17.51 8.68 3.53
C GLY A 600 -17.14 9.01 4.96
N GLN A 601 -17.91 8.50 5.91
CA GLN A 601 -17.66 8.66 7.33
C GLN A 601 -17.79 7.31 8.04
N VAL A 602 -16.99 7.15 9.09
CA VAL A 602 -17.05 6.02 10.01
C VAL A 602 -16.96 6.53 11.43
N VAL A 603 -17.03 5.63 12.41
CA VAL A 603 -16.99 6.02 13.82
C VAL A 603 -15.59 6.50 14.18
N ASN A 604 -15.52 7.61 14.93
CA ASN A 604 -14.25 8.03 15.51
C ASN A 604 -13.85 7.04 16.64
N PRO A 605 -12.74 6.30 16.49
CA PRO A 605 -12.34 5.30 17.47
C PRO A 605 -12.00 5.92 18.83
N PHE A 606 -11.39 7.10 18.88
CA PHE A 606 -11.02 7.74 20.13
C PHE A 606 -12.23 8.32 20.86
N HIS A 607 -13.18 8.90 20.13
CA HIS A 607 -14.45 9.37 20.72
C HIS A 607 -15.28 8.19 21.27
N ARG A 608 -15.33 7.06 20.54
CA ARG A 608 -16.04 5.86 21.01
C ARG A 608 -15.45 5.32 22.31
N LEU A 609 -14.14 5.12 22.36
CA LEU A 609 -13.47 4.54 23.52
C LEU A 609 -13.61 5.42 24.77
N ASN A 610 -13.66 6.75 24.62
CA ASN A 610 -13.87 7.67 25.74
C ASN A 610 -15.30 7.65 26.30
N ASN A 611 -16.30 7.25 25.50
CA ASN A 611 -17.70 7.18 25.94
C ASN A 611 -18.12 5.79 26.41
N GLU A 612 -17.33 4.75 26.09
CA GLU A 612 -17.53 3.37 26.55
C GLU A 612 -16.73 3.03 27.83
N ALA A 613 -15.76 3.88 28.21
CA ALA A 613 -15.02 3.83 29.48
C ALA A 613 -15.78 4.51 30.62
#